data_AF-A0A9X8QF26-F1
#
_entry.id   AF-A0A9X8QF26-F1
#
_cell.length_a   1.000
_cell.length_b   1.000
_cell.length_c   1.000
_cell.angle_alpha   90.00
_cell.angle_beta   90.00
_cell.angle_gamma   90.00
#
_symmetry.space_group_name_H-M   'P 1'
#
loop_
_entity.id
_entity.type
_entity.pdbx_description
1 polymer ?
#
loop_
_entity_poly.entity_id
_entity_poly.type
_entity_poly.pdbx_seq_one_letter_code
_entity_poly.pdbx_strand_id
1 'polypeptide(L)'
;MQSYVTEGVELPTFQKEKPIHEIKIVPSPKEDTTILISYLKGTNDEFTIGFILEIVTKNNKISQMNQIYDGNPLIKEATIVKEYEMKCKEHILTPTKFTNFKGTSITIT
;
A
#
# COMPACT_ATOMS: atom_id res chain seq x y z
N MET A 1 30.46 4.25 -5.71
CA MET A 1 29.01 4.00 -5.73
C MET A 1 28.43 4.63 -4.48
N GLN A 2 27.67 5.74 -4.57
CA GLN A 2 27.03 6.33 -3.39
C GLN A 2 25.83 5.45 -3.01
N SER A 3 25.79 4.95 -1.78
CA SER A 3 24.62 4.26 -1.26
C SER A 3 23.54 5.29 -0.92
N TYR A 4 22.43 5.23 -1.64
CA TYR A 4 21.21 6.00 -1.34
C TYR A 4 20.47 5.48 -0.10
N VAL A 5 20.89 4.32 0.43
CA VAL A 5 20.30 3.66 1.57
C VAL A 5 21.31 3.64 2.72
N THR A 6 20.85 3.94 3.92
CA THR A 6 21.65 3.86 5.15
C THR A 6 22.00 2.41 5.43
N GLU A 7 23.21 2.15 5.93
CA GLU A 7 23.64 0.79 6.27
C GLU A 7 22.72 0.17 7.33
N GLY A 8 22.36 -1.10 7.15
CA GLY A 8 21.45 -1.83 8.04
C GLY A 8 19.95 -1.61 7.80
N VAL A 9 19.56 -0.81 6.79
CA VAL A 9 18.14 -0.68 6.42
C VAL A 9 17.69 -1.92 5.65
N GLU A 10 16.65 -2.58 6.16
CA GLU A 10 16.00 -3.70 5.48
C GLU A 10 15.19 -3.20 4.28
N LEU A 11 15.40 -3.82 3.12
CA LEU A 11 14.62 -3.55 1.92
C LEU A 11 13.49 -4.59 1.81
N PRO A 12 12.26 -4.15 1.53
CA PRO A 12 11.14 -5.07 1.32
C PRO A 12 11.37 -5.94 0.08
N THR A 13 10.89 -7.17 0.15
CA THR A 13 11.00 -8.13 -0.95
C THR A 13 9.87 -7.89 -1.96
N PHE A 14 10.22 -7.47 -3.17
CA PHE A 14 9.25 -7.27 -4.25
C PHE A 14 9.06 -8.54 -5.07
N GLN A 15 7.80 -8.88 -5.38
CA GLN A 15 7.52 -9.92 -6.35
C GLN A 15 7.89 -9.41 -7.75
N LYS A 16 8.85 -10.09 -8.41
CA LYS A 16 9.37 -9.70 -9.74
C LYS A 16 8.39 -9.95 -10.89
N GLU A 17 7.31 -10.69 -10.62
CA GLU A 17 6.50 -11.31 -11.68
C GLU A 17 5.48 -10.38 -12.33
N LYS A 18 5.11 -9.26 -11.68
CA LYS A 18 4.14 -8.31 -12.23
C LYS A 18 4.82 -7.02 -12.68
N PRO A 19 4.69 -6.63 -13.96
CA PRO A 19 5.26 -5.39 -14.45
C PRO A 19 4.60 -4.19 -13.77
N ILE A 20 5.42 -3.31 -13.20
CA ILE A 20 4.98 -2.02 -12.67
C ILE A 20 4.64 -1.12 -13.85
N HIS A 21 3.42 -0.58 -13.84
CA HIS A 21 2.96 0.38 -14.83
C HIS A 21 3.41 1.79 -14.49
N GLU A 22 3.15 2.22 -13.26
CA GLU A 22 3.43 3.59 -12.79
C GLU A 22 3.85 3.58 -11.33
N ILE A 23 4.73 4.52 -10.98
CA ILE A 23 5.07 4.83 -9.59
C ILE A 23 4.70 6.28 -9.33
N LYS A 24 3.81 6.51 -8.35
CA LYS A 24 3.44 7.84 -7.89
C LYS A 24 4.09 8.12 -6.54
N ILE A 25 4.71 9.29 -6.45
CA ILE A 25 5.36 9.79 -5.22
C ILE A 25 4.44 10.86 -4.62
N VAL A 26 4.07 10.69 -3.36
CA VAL A 26 3.24 11.66 -2.63
C VAL A 26 3.90 12.06 -1.32
N PRO A 27 3.87 13.34 -0.94
CA PRO A 27 4.40 13.78 0.35
C PRO A 27 3.56 13.22 1.49
N SER A 28 4.21 12.82 2.59
CA SER A 28 3.54 12.47 3.83
C SER A 28 3.43 13.71 4.74
N PRO A 29 2.40 13.84 5.58
CA PRO A 29 2.38 14.83 6.65
C PRO A 29 3.44 14.59 7.73
N LYS A 30 4.04 13.39 7.78
CA LYS A 30 5.19 13.11 8.66
C LYS A 30 6.45 13.75 8.08
N GLU A 31 7.25 14.36 8.94
CA GLU A 31 8.55 14.95 8.57
C GLU A 31 9.44 13.91 7.89
N ASP A 32 10.21 14.34 6.89
CA ASP A 32 11.19 13.52 6.19
C ASP A 32 10.63 12.23 5.56
N THR A 33 9.31 12.16 5.37
CA THR A 33 8.63 10.95 4.95
C THR A 33 7.93 11.16 3.62
N THR A 34 8.11 10.20 2.72
CA THR A 34 7.49 10.17 1.41
C THR A 34 6.78 8.84 1.23
N ILE A 35 5.60 8.87 0.60
CA ILE A 35 4.86 7.65 0.27
C ILE A 35 5.02 7.38 -1.22
N LEU A 36 5.39 6.14 -1.54
CA LEU A 36 5.52 5.65 -2.90
C LEU A 36 4.40 4.64 -3.16
N ILE A 37 3.58 4.92 -4.17
CA ILE A 37 2.45 4.08 -4.58
C ILE A 37 2.78 3.50 -5.95
N SER A 38 2.80 2.18 -6.04
CA SER A 38 3.01 1.46 -7.30
C SER A 38 1.68 1.00 -7.87
N TYR A 39 1.48 1.21 -9.17
CA TYR A 39 0.34 0.72 -9.93
C TYR A 39 0.79 -0.38 -10.89
N LEU A 40 0.05 -1.48 -10.91
CA LEU A 40 0.21 -2.59 -11.84
C LEU A 40 -0.88 -2.51 -12.90
N LYS A 41 -0.52 -2.82 -14.15
CA LYS A 41 -1.49 -2.91 -15.23
C LYS A 41 -2.26 -4.24 -15.11
N GLY A 42 -3.57 -4.15 -14.95
CA GLY A 42 -4.49 -5.29 -14.99
C GLY A 42 -4.84 -5.73 -16.42
N THR A 43 -5.75 -6.69 -16.53
CA THR A 43 -6.16 -7.29 -17.82
C THR A 43 -7.14 -6.43 -18.62
N ASN A 44 -7.84 -5.47 -18.01
CA ASN A 44 -8.91 -4.67 -18.64
C ASN A 44 -8.61 -3.16 -18.62
N ASP A 45 -7.34 -2.76 -18.77
CA ASP A 45 -6.87 -1.36 -18.57
C ASP A 45 -7.20 -0.76 -17.19
N GLU A 46 -7.63 -1.58 -16.24
CA GLU A 46 -7.75 -1.23 -14.83
C GLU A 46 -6.36 -1.24 -14.19
N PHE A 47 -6.07 -0.19 -13.42
CA PHE A 47 -4.85 -0.11 -12.61
C PHE A 47 -5.15 -0.61 -11.21
N THR A 48 -4.33 -1.53 -10.74
CA THR A 48 -4.40 -2.03 -9.37
C THR A 48 -3.18 -1.56 -8.59
N ILE A 49 -3.36 -1.22 -7.32
CA ILE A 49 -2.22 -0.87 -6.48
C ILE A 49 -1.40 -2.14 -6.25
N GLY A 50 -0.15 -2.11 -6.68
CA GLY A 50 0.79 -3.22 -6.50
C GLY A 50 1.46 -3.20 -5.13
N PHE A 51 1.84 -2.03 -4.64
CA PHE A 51 2.35 -1.86 -3.28
C PHE A 51 2.34 -0.40 -2.87
N ILE A 52 2.38 -0.17 -1.56
CA ILE A 52 2.54 1.16 -0.96
C ILE A 52 3.74 1.08 -0.02
N LEU A 53 4.70 1.97 -0.19
CA LEU A 53 5.87 2.10 0.68
C LEU A 53 5.83 3.44 1.41
N GLU A 54 6.19 3.42 2.68
CA GLU A 54 6.61 4.60 3.43
C GLU A 54 8.14 4.64 3.44
N ILE A 55 8.70 5.74 2.95
CA ILE A 55 10.14 5.94 2.87
C ILE A 55 10.48 7.13 3.74
N VAL A 56 11.36 6.93 4.72
CA VAL A 56 11.90 8.01 5.56
C VAL A 56 13.31 8.32 5.07
N THR A 57 13.58 9.59 4.82
CA THR A 57 14.87 10.07 4.32
C THR A 57 15.54 10.98 5.33
N LYS A 58 16.74 10.63 5.80
CA LYS A 58 17.55 11.48 6.67
C LYS A 58 18.89 11.76 6.00
N ASN A 59 19.36 13.00 6.06
CA ASN A 59 20.64 13.42 5.45
C ASN A 59 20.78 12.98 3.98
N ASN A 60 19.70 13.15 3.20
CA ASN A 60 19.60 12.74 1.79
C ASN A 60 19.80 11.23 1.53
N LYS A 61 19.60 10.39 2.55
CA LYS A 61 19.63 8.93 2.44
C LYS A 61 18.36 8.31 2.98
N ILE A 62 17.93 7.19 2.41
CA ILE A 62 16.83 6.39 2.95
C ILE A 62 17.30 5.80 4.27
N SER A 63 16.65 6.20 5.36
CA SER A 63 16.91 5.69 6.70
C SER A 63 15.93 4.60 7.11
N GLN A 64 14.76 4.53 6.45
CA GLN A 64 13.76 3.51 6.70
C GLN A 64 12.91 3.30 5.45
N MET A 65 12.55 2.05 5.18
CA MET A 65 11.59 1.68 4.16
C MET A 65 10.62 0.68 4.76
N ASN A 66 9.33 1.05 4.80
CA ASN A 66 8.28 0.20 5.35
C ASN A 66 7.23 -0.09 4.28
N GLN A 67 6.88 -1.35 4.10
CA GLN A 67 5.85 -1.75 3.14
C GLN A 67 4.47 -1.73 3.79
N ILE A 68 3.74 -0.64 3.57
CA ILE A 68 2.37 -0.45 4.07
C ILE A 68 1.40 -1.34 3.30
N TYR A 69 1.66 -1.69 2.05
CA TYR A 69 0.81 -2.59 1.26
C TYR A 69 1.64 -3.39 0.26
N ASP A 70 1.28 -4.65 0.05
CA ASP A 70 2.00 -5.62 -0.80
C ASP A 70 1.21 -6.08 -2.02
N GLY A 71 0.07 -5.44 -2.31
CA GLY A 71 -0.73 -5.78 -3.50
C GLY A 71 -1.59 -7.02 -3.31
N ASN A 72 -1.59 -7.64 -2.12
CA ASN A 72 -2.44 -8.76 -1.83
C ASN A 72 -3.84 -8.26 -1.41
N PRO A 73 -4.88 -8.45 -2.24
CA PRO A 73 -6.24 -8.01 -1.90
C PRO A 73 -6.81 -8.77 -0.69
N LEU A 74 -6.32 -9.98 -0.40
CA LEU A 74 -6.86 -10.83 0.67
C LEU A 74 -6.33 -10.46 2.06
N ILE A 75 -5.13 -9.88 2.16
CA ILE A 75 -4.46 -9.73 3.47
C ILE A 75 -4.93 -8.51 4.26
N LYS A 76 -5.65 -7.56 3.67
CA LYS A 76 -5.94 -6.29 4.37
C LYS A 76 -7.39 -6.01 4.68
N GLU A 77 -8.36 -6.55 3.95
CA GLU A 77 -9.76 -6.26 4.31
C GLU A 77 -10.17 -6.93 5.62
N ALA A 78 -9.98 -8.25 5.74
CA ALA A 78 -10.41 -8.98 6.95
C ALA A 78 -9.62 -8.58 8.20
N THR A 79 -8.31 -8.32 8.07
CA THR A 79 -7.46 -7.93 9.21
C THR A 79 -7.75 -6.49 9.65
N ILE A 80 -7.90 -5.55 8.72
CA ILE A 80 -8.23 -4.15 9.05
C ILE A 80 -9.65 -4.08 9.62
N VAL A 81 -10.60 -4.80 9.02
CA VAL A 81 -11.97 -4.90 9.55
C VAL A 81 -11.93 -5.47 10.96
N LYS A 82 -11.25 -6.58 11.18
CA LYS A 82 -11.15 -7.19 12.52
C LYS A 82 -10.47 -6.26 13.54
N GLU A 83 -9.41 -5.56 13.16
CA GLU A 83 -8.77 -4.57 14.03
C GLU A 83 -9.70 -3.41 14.38
N TYR A 84 -10.51 -2.93 13.43
CA TYR A 84 -11.48 -1.88 13.65
C TYR A 84 -12.67 -2.36 14.51
N GLU A 85 -13.24 -3.54 14.22
CA GLU A 85 -14.31 -4.16 15.02
C GLU A 85 -13.85 -4.38 16.47
N MET A 86 -12.60 -4.81 16.68
CA MET A 86 -12.03 -4.96 18.03
C MET A 86 -11.84 -3.61 18.75
N LYS A 87 -11.47 -2.54 18.03
CA LYS A 87 -11.28 -1.20 18.61
C LYS A 87 -12.60 -0.48 18.89
N CYS A 88 -13.59 -0.61 18.01
CA CYS A 88 -14.83 0.17 18.03
C CYS A 88 -16.04 -0.61 18.56
N LYS A 89 -15.92 -1.94 18.77
CA LYS A 89 -17.01 -2.85 19.18
C LYS A 89 -18.24 -2.85 18.25
N GLU A 90 -18.09 -2.38 17.02
CA GLU A 90 -19.12 -2.39 16.00
C GLU A 90 -18.73 -3.39 14.91
N HIS A 91 -19.72 -4.13 14.38
CA HIS A 91 -19.49 -5.06 13.28
C HIS A 91 -19.55 -4.33 11.94
N ILE A 92 -18.51 -4.48 11.11
CA ILE A 92 -18.50 -3.92 9.75
C ILE A 92 -18.95 -5.02 8.78
N LEU A 93 -19.92 -4.68 7.94
CA LEU A 93 -20.31 -5.55 6.83
C LEU A 93 -19.21 -5.52 5.76
N THR A 94 -18.48 -6.62 5.60
CA THR A 94 -17.48 -6.74 4.53
C THR A 94 -18.15 -6.93 3.16
N PRO A 95 -17.57 -6.41 2.06
CA PRO A 95 -18.12 -6.57 0.71
C PRO A 95 -18.31 -8.02 0.30
N THR A 96 -17.56 -8.95 0.89
CA THR A 96 -17.69 -10.41 0.68
C THR A 96 -19.05 -10.98 1.09
N LYS A 97 -19.81 -10.30 1.96
CA LYS A 97 -21.21 -10.66 2.27
C LYS A 97 -22.21 -10.13 1.24
N PHE A 98 -21.79 -9.22 0.37
CA PHE A 98 -22.60 -8.71 -0.73
C PHE A 98 -22.22 -9.44 -2.03
N THR A 99 -22.78 -10.64 -2.21
CA THR A 99 -22.56 -11.49 -3.39
C THR A 99 -23.02 -10.87 -4.74
N ASN A 100 -23.54 -9.63 -4.75
CA ASN A 100 -24.11 -8.99 -5.94
C ASN A 100 -23.54 -7.62 -6.33
N PHE A 101 -22.52 -7.09 -5.65
CA PHE A 101 -21.96 -5.78 -6.06
C PHE A 101 -20.84 -5.94 -7.11
N LYS A 102 -21.25 -6.08 -8.37
CA LYS A 102 -20.39 -5.76 -9.53
C LYS A 102 -20.38 -4.24 -9.71
N GLY A 103 -19.25 -3.62 -9.41
CA GLY A 103 -18.87 -2.28 -9.87
C GLY A 103 -19.66 -1.13 -9.26
N THR A 104 -19.19 -0.59 -8.14
CA THR A 104 -19.37 0.84 -7.86
C THR A 104 -18.23 1.31 -6.95
N SER A 105 -17.49 2.30 -7.43
CA SER A 105 -16.47 3.02 -6.67
C SER A 105 -17.09 3.59 -5.39
N ILE A 106 -16.46 3.36 -4.24
CA ILE A 106 -16.86 4.00 -2.98
C ILE A 106 -16.31 5.42 -3.03
N THR A 107 -17.18 6.39 -3.31
CA THR A 107 -16.91 7.82 -3.03
C THR A 107 -17.20 8.08 -1.56
N ILE A 108 -16.18 8.48 -0.80
CA ILE A 108 -16.37 8.98 0.57
C ILE A 108 -16.61 10.49 0.46
N THR A 109 -17.76 10.95 0.97
CA THR A 109 -18.10 12.39 1.09
C THR A 109 -17.58 12.93 2.41
#